data_AF-A0A9P3BQP4-F1
#
_entry.id   AF-A0A9P3BQP4-F1
#
_cell.length_a   1.000
_cell.length_b   1.000
_cell.length_c   1.000
_cell.angle_alpha   90.00
_cell.angle_beta   90.00
_cell.angle_gamma   90.00
#
_symmetry.space_group_name_H-M   'P 1'
#
loop_
_entity.id
_entity.type
_entity.pdbx_description
1 polymer ?
#
loop_
_entity_poly.entity_id
_entity_poly.type
_entity_poly.pdbx_seq_one_letter_code
_entity_poly.pdbx_strand_id
1 'polypeptide(L)'
;MKLQQNFQSHVVLLLLMLLVRGHLASAGAACFPACMVACCECAGGPAAFAGPLGIAVGFTGCTGICMVACATLVWAPPACFANDTLITMFAPNGTLYTNSITAVHAGDEVLTLVNGQLTTTRVVRNLRSSGTYDFMEFEVQSDGVMSTLKVTPQHGLLILDQQGQMRFSFASDVNIGARIPSRNASPWTVSRIKYVSGSEKYTLETTDGSILASDVLVSTICEEEISTGLKMEEIMHDWKSRHQYSFDTTATSGTQIKG
;
A
#
# COMPACT_ATOMS: atom_id res chain seq x y z
N MET A 1 30.58 32.46 -19.59
CA MET A 1 29.27 32.28 -18.94
C MET A 1 28.77 30.83 -18.88
N LYS A 2 28.89 29.98 -19.93
CA LYS A 2 28.41 28.57 -19.87
C LYS A 2 29.08 27.67 -18.82
N LEU A 3 30.35 27.91 -18.47
CA LEU A 3 31.06 27.11 -17.46
C LEU A 3 30.56 27.32 -16.02
N GLN A 4 30.06 28.52 -15.70
CA GLN A 4 29.60 28.86 -14.36
C GLN A 4 28.23 28.22 -14.04
N GLN A 5 27.43 27.95 -15.08
CA GLN A 5 26.11 27.35 -14.96
C GLN A 5 26.18 25.83 -14.70
N ASN A 6 27.16 25.13 -15.29
CA ASN A 6 27.37 23.70 -15.04
C ASN A 6 27.87 23.42 -13.62
N PHE A 7 28.71 24.29 -13.05
CA PHE A 7 29.24 24.11 -11.70
C PHE A 7 28.14 24.23 -10.63
N GLN A 8 27.20 25.16 -10.80
CA GLN A 8 26.08 25.35 -9.87
C GLN A 8 25.13 24.14 -9.85
N SER A 9 24.84 23.55 -11.01
CA SER A 9 23.97 22.36 -11.10
C SER A 9 24.56 21.13 -10.40
N HIS A 10 25.88 20.93 -10.47
CA HIS A 10 26.53 19.79 -9.80
C HIS A 10 26.57 19.96 -8.28
N VAL A 11 26.80 21.17 -7.78
CA VAL A 11 26.81 21.44 -6.33
C VAL A 11 25.41 21.24 -5.72
N VAL A 12 24.36 21.70 -6.40
CA VAL A 12 22.97 21.50 -5.95
C VAL A 12 22.58 20.02 -5.94
N LEU A 13 22.93 19.27 -6.99
CA LEU A 13 22.67 17.83 -7.05
C LEU A 13 23.41 17.07 -5.93
N LEU A 14 24.67 17.44 -5.66
CA LEU A 14 25.46 16.82 -4.58
C LEU A 14 24.87 17.15 -3.20
N LEU A 15 24.41 18.40 -2.98
CA LEU A 15 23.74 18.80 -1.75
C LEU A 15 22.42 18.06 -1.55
N LEU A 16 21.61 17.89 -2.60
CA LEU A 16 20.37 17.11 -2.54
C LEU A 16 20.65 15.64 -2.20
N MET A 17 21.66 15.03 -2.80
CA MET A 17 22.05 13.66 -2.47
C MET A 17 22.52 13.51 -1.01
N LEU A 18 23.22 14.51 -0.47
CA LEU A 18 23.65 14.52 0.94
C LEU A 18 22.47 14.70 1.91
N LEU A 19 21.49 15.54 1.58
CA LEU A 19 20.29 15.74 2.39
C LEU A 19 19.36 14.52 2.39
N VAL A 20 19.17 13.87 1.24
CA VAL A 20 18.39 12.62 1.14
C VAL A 20 19.05 11.51 1.98
N ARG A 21 20.39 11.42 1.98
CA ARG A 21 21.12 10.47 2.84
C ARG A 21 20.97 10.77 4.34
N GLY A 22 20.81 12.03 4.73
CA GLY A 22 20.63 12.42 6.13
C GLY A 22 19.29 11.96 6.73
N HIS A 23 18.19 12.03 5.97
CA HIS A 23 16.87 11.62 6.46
C HIS A 23 16.68 10.10 6.50
N LEU A 24 17.31 9.35 5.60
CA LEU A 24 17.33 7.88 5.67
C LEU A 24 18.19 7.36 6.85
N ALA A 25 19.16 8.15 7.32
CA ALA A 25 20.06 7.75 8.40
C ALA A 25 19.41 7.74 9.79
N SER A 26 18.38 8.56 10.06
CA SER A 26 17.81 8.65 11.42
C SER A 26 17.01 7.41 11.83
N ALA A 27 16.33 6.75 10.89
CA ALA A 27 15.65 5.48 11.15
C ALA A 27 16.63 4.30 11.24
N GLY A 28 17.70 4.31 10.42
CA GLY A 28 18.76 3.29 10.46
C GLY A 28 19.64 3.35 11.71
N ALA A 29 19.85 4.54 12.29
CA ALA A 29 20.75 4.76 13.42
C ALA A 29 20.32 4.05 14.72
N ALA A 30 19.03 3.75 14.90
CA ALA A 30 18.55 3.02 16.07
C ALA A 30 18.63 1.50 15.91
N CYS A 31 18.46 0.98 14.69
CA CYS A 31 18.45 -0.45 14.41
C CYS A 31 19.87 -1.02 14.25
N PHE A 32 20.79 -0.20 13.71
CA PHE A 32 22.20 -0.54 13.53
C PHE A 32 22.92 -0.96 14.83
N PRO A 33 22.87 -0.23 15.97
CA PRO A 33 23.57 -0.64 17.19
C PRO A 33 23.01 -1.93 17.78
N ALA A 34 21.69 -2.16 17.74
CA ALA A 34 21.08 -3.40 18.23
C ALA A 34 21.54 -4.62 17.41
N CYS A 35 21.60 -4.48 16.09
CA CYS A 35 22.07 -5.55 15.22
C CYS A 35 23.59 -5.76 15.29
N MET A 36 24.37 -4.70 15.50
CA MET A 36 25.82 -4.80 15.72
C MET A 36 26.15 -5.56 17.01
N VAL A 37 25.36 -5.39 18.08
CA VAL A 37 25.53 -6.16 19.33
C VAL A 37 25.24 -7.65 19.09
N ALA A 38 24.14 -7.99 18.40
CA ALA A 38 23.81 -9.38 18.10
C ALA A 38 24.85 -10.06 17.17
N CYS A 39 25.37 -9.33 16.19
CA CYS A 39 26.42 -9.85 15.31
C CYS A 39 27.75 -10.10 16.02
N CYS A 40 28.11 -9.28 17.01
CA CYS A 40 29.31 -9.49 17.83
C CYS A 40 29.22 -10.76 18.69
N GLU A 41 28.02 -11.21 19.04
CA GLU A 41 27.84 -12.45 19.82
C GLU A 41 27.90 -13.71 18.93
N CYS A 42 27.38 -13.67 17.70
CA CYS A 42 27.38 -14.83 16.81
C CYS A 42 28.73 -15.15 16.14
N ALA A 43 29.62 -14.16 15.99
CA ALA A 43 30.91 -14.34 15.30
C ALA A 43 32.07 -14.84 16.21
N GLY A 44 31.77 -15.33 17.42
CA GLY A 44 32.78 -15.87 18.33
C GLY A 44 33.30 -14.89 19.39
N GLY A 45 32.53 -13.83 19.68
CA GLY A 45 32.87 -12.87 20.74
C GLY A 45 34.07 -11.98 20.43
N PRO A 46 34.56 -11.20 21.41
CA PRO A 46 35.62 -10.20 21.21
C PRO A 46 36.95 -10.76 20.66
N ALA A 47 37.13 -12.08 20.68
CA ALA A 47 38.33 -12.75 20.16
C ALA A 47 38.48 -12.65 18.63
N ALA A 48 37.38 -12.51 17.87
CA ALA A 48 37.42 -12.41 16.41
C ALA A 48 38.00 -11.07 15.90
N PHE A 49 38.09 -10.05 16.76
CA PHE A 49 38.57 -8.71 16.40
C PHE A 49 40.03 -8.44 16.81
N ALA A 50 40.71 -9.40 17.44
CA ALA A 50 42.09 -9.20 17.92
C ALA A 50 43.15 -9.18 16.81
N GLY A 51 42.79 -9.48 15.56
CA GLY A 51 43.71 -9.50 14.41
C GLY A 51 43.30 -8.56 13.28
N PRO A 52 44.27 -7.99 12.52
CA PRO A 52 44.00 -7.06 11.41
C PRO A 52 43.16 -7.68 10.27
N LEU A 53 43.19 -9.01 10.11
CA LEU A 53 42.31 -9.75 9.19
C LEU A 53 40.87 -9.90 9.72
N GLY A 54 40.68 -9.95 11.04
CA GLY A 54 39.36 -10.05 11.68
C GLY A 54 38.53 -8.77 11.56
N ILE A 55 39.19 -7.61 11.55
CA ILE A 55 38.53 -6.31 11.33
C ILE A 55 37.92 -6.23 9.92
N ALA A 56 38.64 -6.71 8.89
CA ALA A 56 38.16 -6.65 7.51
C ALA A 56 36.94 -7.55 7.24
N VAL A 57 36.92 -8.76 7.83
CA VAL A 57 35.83 -9.74 7.67
C VAL A 57 34.65 -9.41 8.59
N GLY A 58 34.92 -8.97 9.81
CA GLY A 58 33.88 -8.60 10.79
C GLY A 58 33.06 -7.39 10.34
N PHE A 59 33.69 -6.37 9.74
CA PHE A 59 32.98 -5.18 9.28
C PHE A 59 32.14 -5.42 8.02
N THR A 60 32.60 -6.27 7.09
CA THR A 60 31.87 -6.53 5.84
C THR A 60 30.75 -7.56 6.00
N GLY A 61 30.93 -8.58 6.85
CA GLY A 61 29.90 -9.59 7.11
C GLY A 61 28.72 -9.09 7.94
N CYS A 62 29.00 -8.36 9.04
CA CYS A 62 27.96 -7.92 9.97
C CYS A 62 27.14 -6.75 9.41
N THR A 63 27.79 -5.81 8.71
CA THR A 63 27.06 -4.67 8.09
C THR A 63 26.13 -5.13 6.97
N GLY A 64 26.49 -6.16 6.22
CA GLY A 64 25.64 -6.73 5.18
C GLY A 64 24.37 -7.39 5.73
N ILE A 65 24.51 -8.26 6.73
CA ILE A 65 23.37 -8.98 7.33
C ILE A 65 22.45 -8.00 8.08
N CYS A 66 23.02 -7.03 8.81
CA CYS A 66 22.23 -6.04 9.51
C CYS A 66 21.49 -5.09 8.58
N MET A 67 22.09 -4.67 7.46
CA MET A 67 21.36 -3.85 6.49
C MET A 67 20.21 -4.61 5.84
N VAL A 68 20.36 -5.91 5.56
CA VAL A 68 19.25 -6.73 5.04
C VAL A 68 18.16 -6.90 6.10
N ALA A 69 18.51 -7.23 7.35
CA ALA A 69 17.53 -7.38 8.42
C ALA A 69 16.78 -6.07 8.71
N CYS A 70 17.48 -4.94 8.76
CA CYS A 70 16.85 -3.63 8.94
C CYS A 70 16.02 -3.22 7.72
N ALA A 71 16.46 -3.53 6.50
CA ALA A 71 15.67 -3.29 5.29
C ALA A 71 14.40 -4.16 5.26
N THR A 72 14.43 -5.37 5.82
CA THR A 72 13.23 -6.22 5.97
C THR A 72 12.33 -5.79 7.13
N LEU A 73 12.86 -5.04 8.11
CA LEU A 73 12.10 -4.51 9.26
C LEU A 73 11.55 -3.11 9.03
N VAL A 74 12.08 -2.35 8.06
CA VAL A 74 11.36 -1.24 7.42
C VAL A 74 10.36 -1.86 6.44
N TRP A 75 9.47 -2.69 7.00
CA TRP A 75 8.25 -3.10 6.33
C TRP A 75 7.40 -1.85 6.32
N ALA A 76 7.54 -1.06 5.25
CA ALA A 76 6.69 0.07 4.98
C ALA A 76 5.25 -0.45 5.18
N PRO A 77 4.50 0.14 6.15
CA PRO A 77 3.29 -0.50 6.61
C PRO A 77 2.39 -0.67 5.38
N PRO A 78 1.97 -1.90 5.04
CA PRO A 78 1.27 -2.13 3.77
C PRO A 78 0.06 -1.19 3.64
N ALA A 79 -0.33 -0.87 2.40
CA ALA A 79 -1.59 -0.19 2.12
C ALA A 79 -2.73 -0.98 2.80
N CYS A 80 -3.29 -0.42 3.88
CA CYS A 80 -4.26 -1.13 4.72
C CYS A 80 -5.54 -0.35 4.94
N PHE A 81 -6.59 -1.11 5.22
CA PHE A 81 -7.93 -0.65 5.59
C PHE A 81 -8.15 -0.80 7.10
N ALA A 82 -9.02 0.04 7.68
CA ALA A 82 -9.50 -0.14 9.04
C ALA A 82 -10.54 -1.27 9.13
N ASN A 83 -10.77 -1.81 10.32
CA ASN A 83 -11.64 -2.97 10.54
C ASN A 83 -13.14 -2.71 10.30
N ASP A 84 -13.59 -1.47 10.32
CA ASP A 84 -14.97 -1.05 10.04
C ASP A 84 -15.22 -0.72 8.57
N THR A 85 -14.24 -0.97 7.69
CA THR A 85 -14.38 -0.75 6.25
C THR A 85 -15.45 -1.68 5.66
N LEU A 86 -16.40 -1.12 4.91
CA LEU A 86 -17.48 -1.86 4.27
C LEU A 86 -17.09 -2.21 2.84
N ILE A 87 -17.10 -3.48 2.46
CA ILE A 87 -16.79 -3.96 1.12
C ILE A 87 -18.08 -4.30 0.39
N THR A 88 -18.24 -3.82 -0.84
CA THR A 88 -19.43 -4.09 -1.66
C THR A 88 -19.28 -5.41 -2.40
N MET A 89 -20.31 -6.26 -2.34
CA MET A 89 -20.31 -7.64 -2.85
C MET A 89 -21.63 -7.97 -3.56
N PHE A 90 -21.66 -9.07 -4.33
CA PHE A 90 -22.89 -9.67 -4.84
C PHE A 90 -23.33 -10.86 -3.99
N ALA A 91 -24.60 -10.86 -3.59
CA ALA A 91 -25.23 -12.03 -3.00
C ALA A 91 -25.50 -13.08 -4.09
N PRO A 92 -25.71 -14.37 -3.73
CA PRO A 92 -25.96 -15.44 -4.70
C PRO A 92 -27.17 -15.19 -5.62
N ASN A 93 -28.12 -14.35 -5.20
CA ASN A 93 -29.29 -13.93 -5.97
C ASN A 93 -29.03 -12.73 -6.91
N GLY A 94 -27.78 -12.25 -7.02
CA GLY A 94 -27.38 -11.09 -7.80
C GLY A 94 -27.66 -9.72 -7.17
N THR A 95 -28.20 -9.67 -5.94
CA THR A 95 -28.41 -8.39 -5.23
C THR A 95 -27.10 -7.88 -4.62
N LEU A 96 -26.94 -6.56 -4.60
CA LEU A 96 -25.82 -5.92 -3.93
C LEU A 96 -26.00 -5.95 -2.42
N TYR A 97 -24.93 -6.27 -1.71
CA TYR A 97 -24.85 -6.09 -0.27
C TYR A 97 -23.47 -5.58 0.13
N THR A 98 -23.37 -5.05 1.34
CA THR A 98 -22.10 -4.60 1.93
C THR A 98 -21.77 -5.49 3.10
N ASN A 99 -20.51 -5.90 3.21
CA ASN A 99 -20.01 -6.68 4.33
C ASN A 99 -18.83 -5.98 4.99
N SER A 100 -18.62 -6.23 6.28
CA SER A 100 -17.39 -5.77 6.95
C SER A 100 -16.18 -6.44 6.30
N ILE A 101 -15.06 -5.71 6.14
CA ILE A 101 -13.79 -6.28 5.69
C ILE A 101 -13.34 -7.45 6.57
N THR A 102 -13.76 -7.50 7.83
CA THR A 102 -13.46 -8.61 8.75
C THR A 102 -14.09 -9.93 8.33
N ALA A 103 -15.14 -9.90 7.50
CA ALA A 103 -15.89 -11.06 7.02
C ALA A 103 -15.57 -11.41 5.56
N VAL A 104 -14.65 -10.69 4.92
CA VAL A 104 -14.18 -10.96 3.56
C VAL A 104 -13.04 -11.98 3.62
N HIS A 105 -13.11 -13.02 2.79
CA HIS A 105 -12.15 -14.11 2.73
C HIS A 105 -11.53 -14.23 1.35
N ALA A 106 -10.37 -14.92 1.27
CA ALA A 106 -9.80 -15.29 -0.01
C ALA A 106 -10.78 -16.17 -0.80
N GLY A 107 -10.94 -15.87 -2.09
CA GLY A 107 -11.90 -16.52 -2.98
C GLY A 107 -13.24 -15.79 -3.13
N ASP A 108 -13.58 -14.89 -2.21
CA ASP A 108 -14.81 -14.11 -2.30
C ASP A 108 -14.83 -13.21 -3.54
N GLU A 109 -16.01 -12.99 -4.10
CA GLU A 109 -16.24 -12.03 -5.17
C GLU A 109 -16.68 -10.69 -4.58
N VAL A 110 -15.88 -9.66 -4.83
CA VAL A 110 -16.13 -8.28 -4.41
C VAL A 110 -16.26 -7.40 -5.65
N LEU A 111 -16.82 -6.21 -5.48
CA LEU A 111 -17.01 -5.29 -6.60
C LEU A 111 -15.83 -4.36 -6.81
N THR A 112 -15.59 -4.04 -8.08
CA THR A 112 -14.65 -3.01 -8.53
C THR A 112 -15.17 -2.30 -9.79
N LEU A 113 -14.43 -1.31 -10.29
CA LEU A 113 -14.69 -0.65 -11.56
C LEU A 113 -13.57 -0.94 -12.55
N VAL A 114 -13.94 -1.41 -13.74
CA VAL A 114 -13.02 -1.56 -14.88
C VAL A 114 -13.59 -0.76 -16.04
N ASN A 115 -12.83 0.22 -16.54
CA ASN A 115 -13.29 1.13 -17.61
C ASN A 115 -14.62 1.83 -17.28
N GLY A 116 -14.83 2.19 -16.01
CA GLY A 116 -16.06 2.83 -15.53
C GLY A 116 -17.27 1.88 -15.41
N GLN A 117 -17.11 0.59 -15.69
CA GLN A 117 -18.16 -0.41 -15.53
C GLN A 117 -17.96 -1.22 -14.24
N LEU A 118 -19.06 -1.43 -13.53
CA LEU A 118 -19.10 -2.27 -12.35
C LEU A 118 -18.84 -3.74 -12.75
N THR A 119 -17.83 -4.35 -12.15
CA THR A 119 -17.48 -5.75 -12.39
C THR A 119 -17.11 -6.42 -11.07
N THR A 120 -17.22 -7.75 -11.03
CA THR A 120 -16.64 -8.53 -9.94
C THR A 120 -15.13 -8.65 -10.11
N THR A 121 -14.45 -8.74 -8.98
CA THR A 121 -13.05 -9.11 -8.86
C THR A 121 -12.92 -10.11 -7.70
N ARG A 122 -11.91 -10.96 -7.74
CA ARG A 122 -11.74 -12.01 -6.72
C ARG A 122 -10.74 -11.56 -5.67
N VAL A 123 -11.06 -11.81 -4.41
CA VAL A 123 -10.13 -11.62 -3.30
C VAL A 123 -9.05 -12.69 -3.35
N VAL A 124 -7.79 -12.26 -3.46
CA VAL A 124 -6.62 -13.13 -3.42
C VAL A 124 -6.27 -13.45 -1.98
N ARG A 125 -6.22 -12.43 -1.12
CA ARG A 125 -5.95 -12.55 0.32
C ARG A 125 -6.55 -11.38 1.09
N ASN A 126 -6.84 -11.63 2.36
CA ASN A 126 -7.24 -10.61 3.33
C ASN A 126 -6.51 -10.88 4.65
N LEU A 127 -5.42 -10.15 4.91
CA LEU A 127 -4.58 -10.39 6.08
C LEU A 127 -4.90 -9.39 7.19
N ARG A 128 -5.29 -9.90 8.36
CA ARG A 128 -5.47 -9.10 9.59
C ARG A 128 -4.14 -8.95 10.30
N SER A 129 -3.87 -7.74 10.80
CA SER A 129 -2.78 -7.48 11.73
C SER A 129 -3.29 -6.66 12.91
N SER A 130 -2.93 -7.07 14.12
CA SER A 130 -3.28 -6.36 15.36
C SER A 130 -2.12 -5.45 15.80
N GLY A 131 -2.42 -4.35 16.47
CA GLY A 131 -1.45 -3.34 16.89
C GLY A 131 -2.06 -1.95 16.88
N THR A 132 -1.31 -0.91 17.28
CA THR A 132 -1.79 0.47 17.13
C THR A 132 -1.37 0.99 15.77
N TYR A 133 -2.35 1.39 14.96
CA TYR A 133 -2.12 1.90 13.61
C TYR A 133 -2.79 3.25 13.42
N ASP A 134 -2.11 4.14 12.71
CA ASP A 134 -2.67 5.43 12.29
C ASP A 134 -3.44 5.27 10.98
N PHE A 135 -4.60 5.89 10.92
CA PHE A 135 -5.48 5.95 9.77
C PHE A 135 -5.87 7.39 9.47
N MET A 136 -6.15 7.62 8.20
CA MET A 136 -6.84 8.79 7.70
C MET A 136 -8.29 8.40 7.41
N GLU A 137 -9.21 9.07 8.10
CA GLU A 137 -10.66 8.97 7.90
C GLU A 137 -11.09 10.04 6.90
N PHE A 138 -11.58 9.61 5.75
CA PHE A 138 -12.15 10.45 4.71
C PHE A 138 -13.67 10.41 4.82
N GLU A 139 -14.30 11.56 5.05
CA GLU A 139 -15.73 11.72 4.72
C GLU A 139 -15.85 12.14 3.27
N VAL A 140 -16.61 11.37 2.51
CA VAL A 140 -16.89 11.58 1.10
C VAL A 140 -18.38 11.75 0.89
N GLN A 141 -18.78 12.64 -0.01
CA GLN A 141 -20.19 12.91 -0.25
C GLN A 141 -20.54 13.10 -1.74
N SER A 142 -21.76 12.70 -2.09
CA SER A 142 -22.43 13.00 -3.37
C SER A 142 -23.92 13.12 -3.14
N ASP A 143 -24.55 14.16 -3.69
CA ASP A 143 -26.01 14.33 -3.69
C ASP A 143 -26.67 14.20 -2.29
N GLY A 144 -25.97 14.67 -1.24
CA GLY A 144 -26.42 14.61 0.15
C GLY A 144 -26.22 13.26 0.84
N VAL A 145 -25.74 12.24 0.13
CA VAL A 145 -25.30 10.97 0.70
C VAL A 145 -23.84 11.09 1.14
N MET A 146 -23.53 10.58 2.33
CA MET A 146 -22.19 10.59 2.92
C MET A 146 -21.73 9.17 3.21
N SER A 147 -20.44 8.91 3.02
CA SER A 147 -19.77 7.68 3.42
C SER A 147 -18.42 7.99 4.05
N THR A 148 -17.85 7.00 4.72
CA THR A 148 -16.59 7.13 5.43
C THR A 148 -15.64 6.02 5.03
N LEU A 149 -14.44 6.38 4.62
CA LEU A 149 -13.35 5.46 4.31
C LEU A 149 -12.20 5.70 5.30
N LYS A 150 -11.65 4.63 5.88
CA LYS A 150 -10.49 4.72 6.78
C LYS A 150 -9.37 3.84 6.25
N VAL A 151 -8.26 4.48 5.88
CA VAL A 151 -7.10 3.81 5.32
C VAL A 151 -5.82 4.37 5.93
N THR A 152 -4.73 3.60 5.87
CA THR A 152 -3.43 4.10 6.33
C THR A 152 -2.93 5.26 5.44
N PRO A 153 -2.07 6.17 5.94
CA PRO A 153 -1.61 7.34 5.18
C PRO A 153 -0.96 7.03 3.81
N GLN A 154 -0.26 5.90 3.72
CA GLN A 154 0.41 5.40 2.52
C GLN A 154 -0.50 4.55 1.60
N HIS A 155 -1.78 4.42 1.93
CA HIS A 155 -2.72 3.66 1.11
C HIS A 155 -2.97 4.37 -0.22
N GLY A 156 -2.95 3.60 -1.32
CA GLY A 156 -3.24 4.12 -2.66
C GLY A 156 -4.73 4.40 -2.87
N LEU A 157 -5.09 5.68 -2.94
CA LEU A 157 -6.40 6.14 -3.36
C LEU A 157 -6.41 6.45 -4.85
N LEU A 158 -7.58 6.26 -5.48
CA LEU A 158 -7.81 6.67 -6.86
C LEU A 158 -8.57 8.00 -6.86
N ILE A 159 -7.96 9.05 -7.39
CA ILE A 159 -8.56 10.37 -7.51
C ILE A 159 -8.80 10.71 -8.98
N LEU A 160 -9.82 11.53 -9.24
CA LEU A 160 -10.13 12.04 -10.57
C LEU A 160 -9.48 13.41 -10.76
N ASP A 161 -8.65 13.54 -11.78
CA ASP A 161 -8.06 14.82 -12.15
C ASP A 161 -9.08 15.75 -12.85
N GLN A 162 -8.62 16.93 -13.28
CA GLN A 162 -9.48 17.92 -13.95
C GLN A 162 -10.04 17.41 -15.28
N GLN A 163 -9.37 16.45 -15.90
CA GLN A 163 -9.77 15.79 -17.15
C GLN A 163 -10.67 14.57 -16.89
N GLY A 164 -10.95 14.24 -15.63
CA GLY A 164 -11.72 13.05 -15.25
C GLY A 164 -10.94 11.75 -15.38
N GLN A 165 -9.62 11.80 -15.47
CA GLN A 165 -8.77 10.60 -15.50
C GLN A 165 -8.47 10.14 -14.08
N MET A 166 -8.50 8.82 -13.87
CA MET A 166 -8.16 8.22 -12.58
C MET A 166 -6.63 8.21 -12.40
N ARG A 167 -6.18 8.75 -11.29
CA ARG A 167 -4.77 8.79 -10.90
C ARG A 167 -4.60 8.26 -9.50
N PHE A 168 -3.45 7.63 -9.26
CA PHE A 168 -3.05 7.24 -7.93
C PHE A 168 -2.64 8.46 -7.09
N SER A 169 -2.99 8.43 -5.82
CA SER A 169 -2.53 9.35 -4.80
C SER A 169 -2.42 8.59 -3.49
N PHE A 170 -1.37 8.82 -2.71
CA PHE A 170 -1.38 8.36 -1.32
C PHE A 170 -2.48 9.08 -0.55
N ALA A 171 -3.06 8.40 0.42
CA ALA A 171 -4.06 8.99 1.32
C ALA A 171 -3.55 10.28 1.99
N SER A 172 -2.26 10.33 2.36
CA SER A 172 -1.59 11.51 2.92
C SER A 172 -1.58 12.74 2.00
N ASP A 173 -1.65 12.52 0.69
CA ASP A 173 -1.56 13.56 -0.33
C ASP A 173 -2.94 14.05 -0.80
N VAL A 174 -4.01 13.34 -0.41
CA VAL A 174 -5.38 13.69 -0.78
C VAL A 174 -5.84 14.90 0.02
N ASN A 175 -6.42 15.87 -0.67
CA ASN A 175 -6.93 17.12 -0.09
C ASN A 175 -8.47 17.14 -0.04
N ILE A 176 -9.03 17.95 0.85
CA ILE A 176 -10.46 18.28 0.84
C ILE A 176 -10.82 18.89 -0.53
N GLY A 177 -11.94 18.48 -1.10
CA GLY A 177 -12.36 18.84 -2.45
C GLY A 177 -11.86 17.89 -3.54
N ALA A 178 -10.96 16.95 -3.23
CA ALA A 178 -10.59 15.89 -4.15
C ALA A 178 -11.81 15.05 -4.55
N ARG A 179 -11.82 14.59 -5.81
CA ARG A 179 -12.90 13.79 -6.38
C ARG A 179 -12.45 12.34 -6.44
N ILE A 180 -13.24 11.43 -5.87
CA ILE A 180 -12.95 9.99 -5.82
C ILE A 180 -14.03 9.26 -6.64
N PRO A 181 -13.68 8.31 -7.53
CA PRO A 181 -14.67 7.51 -8.24
C PRO A 181 -15.53 6.72 -7.25
N SER A 182 -16.83 6.63 -7.51
CA SER A 182 -17.76 5.84 -6.69
C SER A 182 -18.44 4.74 -7.49
N ARG A 183 -19.19 3.87 -6.80
CA ARG A 183 -19.98 2.77 -7.38
C ARG A 183 -20.72 3.13 -8.69
N ASN A 184 -21.30 4.32 -8.77
CA ASN A 184 -22.13 4.74 -9.91
C ASN A 184 -21.34 5.45 -11.01
N ALA A 185 -20.00 5.39 -11.00
CA ALA A 185 -19.08 6.19 -11.81
C ALA A 185 -19.21 7.72 -11.62
N SER A 186 -20.18 8.19 -10.83
CA SER A 186 -20.26 9.57 -10.37
C SER A 186 -19.16 9.86 -9.33
N PRO A 187 -18.42 10.96 -9.44
CA PRO A 187 -17.39 11.31 -8.48
C PRO A 187 -17.99 11.77 -7.16
N TRP A 188 -17.50 11.22 -6.06
CA TRP A 188 -17.75 11.73 -4.72
C TRP A 188 -16.68 12.74 -4.34
N THR A 189 -17.04 13.74 -3.54
CA THR A 189 -16.10 14.79 -3.12
C THR A 189 -15.68 14.54 -1.67
N VAL A 190 -14.38 14.60 -1.39
CA VAL A 190 -13.84 14.57 -0.02
C VAL A 190 -14.27 15.85 0.70
N SER A 191 -15.13 15.73 1.70
CA SER A 191 -15.64 16.86 2.49
C SER A 191 -14.85 17.07 3.78
N ARG A 192 -14.27 16.00 4.35
CA ARG A 192 -13.48 16.06 5.58
C ARG A 192 -12.38 15.00 5.59
N ILE A 193 -11.27 15.32 6.23
CA ILE A 193 -10.17 14.40 6.53
C ILE A 193 -9.86 14.49 8.02
N LYS A 194 -9.73 13.35 8.70
CA LYS A 194 -9.35 13.24 10.11
C LYS A 194 -8.25 12.20 10.29
N TYR A 195 -7.40 12.40 11.29
CA TYR A 195 -6.47 11.36 11.75
C TYR A 195 -7.10 10.60 12.91
N VAL A 196 -7.10 9.27 12.83
CA VAL A 196 -7.66 8.38 13.85
C VAL A 196 -6.71 7.19 14.06
N SER A 197 -6.69 6.64 15.27
CA SER A 197 -5.93 5.42 15.58
C SER A 197 -6.86 4.21 15.66
N GLY A 198 -6.42 3.06 15.16
CA GLY A 198 -7.14 1.78 15.28
C GLY A 198 -6.27 0.67 15.86
N SER A 199 -6.90 -0.38 16.40
CA SER A 199 -6.22 -1.55 16.99
C SER A 199 -5.91 -2.67 15.99
N GLU A 200 -6.39 -2.53 14.76
CA GLU A 200 -6.36 -3.55 13.73
C GLU A 200 -6.27 -2.91 12.35
N LYS A 201 -5.58 -3.59 11.44
CA LYS A 201 -5.53 -3.22 10.03
C LYS A 201 -5.70 -4.46 9.16
N TYR A 202 -6.21 -4.25 7.95
CA TYR A 202 -6.47 -5.30 6.97
C TYR A 202 -5.76 -5.00 5.65
N THR A 203 -4.94 -5.94 5.19
CA THR A 203 -4.31 -5.90 3.86
C THR A 203 -5.14 -6.79 2.94
N LEU A 204 -6.00 -6.16 2.14
CA LEU A 204 -6.82 -6.84 1.14
C LEU A 204 -6.14 -6.74 -0.23
N GLU A 205 -6.10 -7.86 -0.94
CA GLU A 205 -5.60 -7.92 -2.31
C GLU A 205 -6.63 -8.59 -3.22
N THR A 206 -6.82 -8.03 -4.41
CA THR A 206 -7.77 -8.53 -5.41
C THR A 206 -7.11 -8.70 -6.77
N THR A 207 -7.72 -9.51 -7.64
CA THR A 207 -7.18 -9.79 -8.98
C THR A 207 -7.12 -8.57 -9.89
N ASP A 208 -7.92 -7.54 -9.62
CA ASP A 208 -7.93 -6.29 -10.39
C ASP A 208 -7.23 -5.13 -9.70
N GLY A 209 -6.54 -5.35 -8.57
CA GLY A 209 -5.79 -4.30 -7.87
C GLY A 209 -6.65 -3.14 -7.35
N SER A 210 -7.97 -3.33 -7.28
CA SER A 210 -8.94 -2.32 -6.84
C SER A 210 -10.24 -2.96 -6.35
N ILE A 211 -10.98 -2.23 -5.52
CA ILE A 211 -12.27 -2.61 -4.92
C ILE A 211 -13.17 -1.39 -4.69
N LEU A 212 -14.46 -1.63 -4.48
CA LEU A 212 -15.40 -0.68 -3.88
C LEU A 212 -15.47 -0.86 -2.37
N ALA A 213 -14.75 0.00 -1.65
CA ALA A 213 -14.75 0.10 -0.20
C ALA A 213 -15.51 1.36 0.24
N SER A 214 -16.51 1.21 1.10
CA SER A 214 -17.36 2.31 1.56
C SER A 214 -17.92 3.16 0.41
N ASP A 215 -18.36 2.49 -0.66
CA ASP A 215 -18.87 3.06 -1.92
C ASP A 215 -17.91 3.84 -2.81
N VAL A 216 -16.63 3.90 -2.44
CA VAL A 216 -15.58 4.53 -3.23
C VAL A 216 -14.63 3.49 -3.82
N LEU A 217 -14.11 3.79 -5.02
CA LEU A 217 -13.11 2.97 -5.66
C LEU A 217 -11.74 3.23 -5.04
N VAL A 218 -11.14 2.19 -4.48
CA VAL A 218 -9.85 2.25 -3.80
C VAL A 218 -8.94 1.18 -4.37
N SER A 219 -7.64 1.43 -4.41
CA SER A 219 -6.68 0.42 -4.84
C SER A 219 -6.42 -0.61 -3.73
N THR A 220 -6.10 -1.84 -4.14
CA THR A 220 -5.57 -2.88 -3.26
C THR A 220 -4.07 -3.12 -3.50
N ILE A 221 -3.43 -2.25 -4.30
CA ILE A 221 -2.00 -2.32 -4.63
C ILE A 221 -1.18 -1.67 -3.51
N CYS A 222 -0.02 -2.27 -3.22
CA CYS A 222 0.89 -1.79 -2.18
C CYS A 222 1.61 -0.50 -2.59
N GLU A 223 2.13 0.23 -1.60
CA GLU A 223 2.74 1.56 -1.81
C GLU A 223 3.98 1.53 -2.70
N GLU A 224 4.71 0.42 -2.71
CA GLU A 224 5.94 0.23 -3.49
C GLU A 224 5.68 0.15 -5.00
N GLU A 225 4.43 -0.07 -5.40
CA GLU A 225 4.04 -0.30 -6.79
C GLU A 225 3.19 0.84 -7.36
N ILE A 226 2.91 1.86 -6.56
CA ILE A 226 2.17 3.05 -6.96
C ILE A 226 3.07 4.28 -6.87
N SER A 227 2.74 5.30 -7.65
CA SER A 227 3.35 6.61 -7.52
C SER A 227 2.30 7.69 -7.72
N THR A 228 2.27 8.68 -6.83
CA THR A 228 1.30 9.78 -6.89
C THR A 228 1.34 10.46 -8.25
N GLY A 229 0.16 10.67 -8.84
CA GLY A 229 -0.03 11.38 -10.10
C GLY A 229 0.05 10.51 -11.37
N LEU A 230 0.50 9.25 -11.26
CA LEU A 230 0.46 8.31 -12.39
C LEU A 230 -0.97 7.87 -12.68
N LYS A 231 -1.26 7.60 -13.96
CA LYS A 231 -2.57 7.14 -14.39
C LYS A 231 -2.81 5.71 -13.96
N MET A 232 -4.07 5.40 -13.65
CA MET A 232 -4.43 4.04 -13.25
C MET A 232 -4.07 3.02 -14.33
N GLU A 233 -4.32 3.34 -15.60
CA GLU A 233 -4.11 2.42 -16.71
C GLU A 233 -2.62 2.06 -16.92
N GLU A 234 -1.72 3.01 -16.64
CA GLU A 234 -0.27 2.83 -16.76
C GLU A 234 0.25 1.84 -15.70
N ILE A 235 -0.18 2.02 -14.43
CA ILE A 235 0.23 1.14 -13.34
C ILE A 235 -0.45 -0.24 -13.43
N MET A 236 -1.75 -0.27 -13.75
CA MET A 236 -2.52 -1.50 -13.73
C MET A 236 -2.06 -2.51 -14.77
N HIS A 237 -1.60 -2.07 -15.94
CA HIS A 237 -1.08 -2.95 -16.97
C HIS A 237 0.15 -3.72 -16.47
N ASP A 238 1.14 -2.99 -15.97
CA ASP A 238 2.39 -3.55 -15.48
C ASP A 238 2.16 -4.40 -14.23
N TRP A 239 1.32 -3.93 -13.31
CA TRP A 239 0.96 -4.66 -12.10
C TRP A 239 0.33 -6.02 -12.42
N LYS A 240 -0.68 -6.05 -13.31
CA LYS A 240 -1.36 -7.31 -13.72
C LYS A 240 -0.41 -8.28 -14.42
N SER A 241 0.57 -7.79 -15.16
CA SER A 241 1.56 -8.65 -15.82
C SER A 241 2.45 -9.39 -14.82
N ARG A 242 2.76 -8.77 -13.67
CA ARG A 242 3.57 -9.35 -12.59
C ARG A 242 2.76 -10.20 -11.62
N HIS A 243 1.47 -9.93 -11.51
CA HIS A 243 0.54 -10.59 -10.57
C HIS A 243 -0.47 -11.47 -11.30
N GLN A 244 0.04 -12.47 -12.03
CA GLN A 244 -0.81 -13.46 -12.68
C GLN A 244 -1.32 -14.49 -11.66
N TYR A 245 -2.51 -14.24 -11.13
CA TYR A 245 -3.19 -15.17 -10.25
C TYR A 245 -3.84 -16.30 -11.04
N SER A 246 -3.25 -17.50 -10.96
CA SER A 246 -3.89 -18.72 -11.45
C SER A 246 -4.88 -19.23 -10.40
N PHE A 247 -6.18 -19.11 -10.66
CA PHE A 247 -7.18 -19.82 -9.87
C PHE A 247 -7.46 -21.17 -10.50
N ASP A 248 -7.41 -22.21 -9.68
CA ASP A 248 -7.81 -23.53 -10.12
C ASP A 248 -9.34 -23.56 -10.29
N THR A 249 -9.80 -23.42 -11.53
CA THR A 249 -11.23 -23.42 -11.87
C THR A 249 -11.89 -24.79 -11.69
N THR A 250 -11.12 -25.84 -11.38
CA THR A 250 -11.64 -27.21 -11.28
C THR A 250 -12.49 -27.48 -10.02
N ALA A 251 -12.47 -26.59 -9.01
CA ALA A 251 -13.19 -26.82 -7.75
C ALA A 251 -14.70 -26.48 -7.79
N THR A 252 -15.21 -25.79 -8.82
CA THR A 252 -16.60 -25.29 -8.85
C THR A 252 -17.59 -26.12 -9.70
N SER A 253 -17.18 -27.19 -10.38
CA SER A 253 -18.08 -27.98 -11.23
C SER A 253 -18.78 -29.16 -10.53
N GLY A 254 -18.71 -29.26 -9.18
CA GLY A 254 -19.03 -30.49 -8.46
C GLY A 254 -20.44 -30.64 -7.86
N THR A 255 -21.24 -29.58 -7.73
CA THR A 255 -22.53 -29.68 -7.02
C THR A 255 -23.69 -29.40 -7.96
N GLN A 256 -24.02 -30.37 -8.83
CA GLN A 256 -25.38 -30.47 -9.36
C GLN A 256 -26.31 -30.85 -8.21
N ILE A 257 -27.06 -29.88 -7.70
CA ILE A 257 -28.21 -30.14 -6.84
C ILE A 257 -29.26 -30.83 -7.72
N LYS A 258 -29.38 -32.16 -7.61
CA LYS A 258 -30.54 -32.88 -8.13
C LYS A 258 -31.74 -32.47 -7.26
N GLY A 259 -32.73 -31.84 -7.88
CA GLY A 259 -34.07 -31.65 -7.32
C GLY A 259 -34.85 -32.96 -7.26
#